data_AF-A0A7W1WPL1-F1
#
_entry.id   AF-A0A7W1WPL1-F1
#
_cell.length_a   1.000
_cell.length_b   1.000
_cell.length_c   1.000
_cell.angle_alpha   90.00
_cell.angle_beta   90.00
_cell.angle_gamma   90.00
#
_symmetry.space_group_name_H-M   'P 1'
#
loop_
_entity.id
_entity.type
_entity.pdbx_description
1 polymer ?
#
loop_
_entity_poly.entity_id
_entity_poly.type
_entity_poly.pdbx_seq_one_letter_code
_entity_poly.pdbx_strand_id
1 'polypeptide(L)'
;MDQQKKQLVFIILKMLKDIYEKTQKLEIMFQSRSIHLISRHFDPFNDLMEALQVPKEKNTYFLELMKLYIEDEMTLDEIMLEIEQQVGNSN
;
A
#
# COMPACT_ATOMS: atom_id res chain seq x y z
N MET A 1 4.72 13.92 -9.93
CA MET A 1 3.70 13.07 -10.60
C MET A 1 2.58 13.95 -11.14
N ASP A 2 1.95 13.58 -12.26
CA ASP A 2 0.75 14.27 -12.78
C ASP A 2 -0.51 13.96 -11.93
N GLN A 3 -1.54 14.79 -12.07
CA GLN A 3 -2.75 14.71 -11.24
C GLN A 3 -3.56 13.42 -11.46
N GLN A 4 -3.55 12.86 -12.67
CA GLN A 4 -4.26 11.62 -12.98
C GLN A 4 -3.59 10.42 -12.28
N LYS A 5 -2.27 10.34 -12.35
CA LYS A 5 -1.49 9.32 -11.61
C LYS A 5 -1.72 9.43 -10.11
N LYS A 6 -1.71 10.64 -9.55
CA LYS A 6 -1.97 10.85 -8.11
C LYS A 6 -3.34 10.30 -7.70
N GLN A 7 -4.39 10.60 -8.46
CA GLN A 7 -5.73 10.07 -8.18
C GLN A 7 -5.78 8.55 -8.26
N LEU A 8 -5.10 7.95 -9.24
CA LEU A 8 -5.06 6.49 -9.39
C LEU A 8 -4.34 5.83 -8.21
N VAL A 9 -3.19 6.36 -7.78
CA VAL A 9 -2.48 5.89 -6.59
C VAL A 9 -3.38 6.01 -5.36
N PHE A 10 -4.02 7.16 -5.16
CA PHE A 10 -4.92 7.40 -4.04
C PHE A 10 -6.04 6.34 -3.97
N ILE A 11 -6.68 6.04 -5.12
CA ILE A 11 -7.73 5.02 -5.21
C ILE A 11 -7.16 3.64 -4.88
N ILE A 12 -6.00 3.27 -5.42
CA ILE A 12 -5.38 1.97 -5.16
C ILE A 12 -5.03 1.81 -3.68
N LEU A 13 -4.36 2.80 -3.08
CA LEU A 13 -4.03 2.78 -1.65
C LEU A 13 -5.28 2.60 -0.78
N LYS A 14 -6.35 3.32 -1.10
CA LYS A 14 -7.64 3.17 -0.41
C LYS A 14 -8.22 1.74 -0.55
N MET A 15 -8.16 1.15 -1.74
CA MET A 15 -8.60 -0.23 -1.96
C MET A 15 -7.74 -1.22 -1.19
N LEU A 16 -6.42 -1.03 -1.17
CA LEU A 16 -5.49 -1.88 -0.42
C LEU A 16 -5.88 -1.91 1.04
N LYS A 17 -6.04 -0.74 1.67
CA LYS A 17 -6.45 -0.65 3.09
C LYS A 17 -7.75 -1.39 3.38
N ASP A 18 -8.79 -1.18 2.56
CA ASP A 18 -10.07 -1.87 2.74
C ASP A 18 -9.94 -3.39 2.61
N ILE A 19 -9.12 -3.88 1.68
CA ILE A 19 -8.83 -5.32 1.53
C ILE A 19 -8.10 -5.86 2.76
N TYR A 20 -7.05 -5.17 3.23
CA TYR A 20 -6.30 -5.57 4.43
C TYR A 20 -7.18 -5.59 5.67
N GLU A 21 -7.97 -4.54 5.92
CA GLU A 21 -8.88 -4.48 7.07
C GLU A 21 -9.93 -5.59 7.04
N LYS A 22 -10.55 -5.83 5.88
CA LYS A 22 -11.54 -6.91 5.72
C LYS A 22 -10.90 -8.28 5.93
N THR A 23 -9.70 -8.46 5.41
CA THR A 23 -8.94 -9.70 5.57
C THR A 23 -8.62 -9.94 7.05
N GLN A 24 -8.11 -8.93 7.75
CA GLN A 24 -7.81 -9.01 9.18
C GLN A 24 -9.06 -9.33 10.02
N LYS A 25 -10.20 -8.71 9.71
CA LYS A 25 -11.49 -9.02 10.36
C LYS A 25 -11.90 -10.47 10.15
N LEU A 26 -11.71 -11.01 8.94
CA LEU A 26 -11.98 -12.41 8.65
C LEU A 26 -11.03 -13.35 9.42
N GLU A 27 -9.73 -13.05 9.48
CA GLU A 27 -8.76 -13.84 10.26
C GLU A 27 -9.16 -13.93 11.75
N ILE A 28 -9.56 -12.79 12.33
CA ILE A 28 -10.06 -12.72 13.71
C ILE A 28 -11.34 -13.56 13.87
N MET A 29 -12.30 -13.41 12.96
CA MET A 29 -13.58 -14.12 13.01
C MET A 29 -13.41 -15.64 12.94
N PHE A 30 -12.51 -16.13 12.09
CA PHE A 30 -12.27 -17.56 11.92
C PHE A 30 -11.32 -18.16 12.96
N GLN A 31 -10.85 -17.37 13.95
CA GLN A 31 -9.80 -17.74 14.91
C GLN A 31 -8.57 -18.36 14.25
N SER A 32 -8.39 -18.11 12.97
CA SER A 32 -7.35 -18.73 12.20
C SER A 32 -6.17 -17.79 12.17
N ARG A 33 -5.12 -18.16 12.89
CA ARG A 33 -3.80 -17.55 12.73
C ARG A 33 -3.12 -17.97 11.41
N SER A 34 -3.80 -18.77 10.58
CA SER A 34 -3.19 -19.47 9.44
C SER A 34 -4.09 -19.52 8.20
N ILE A 35 -4.95 -18.54 7.96
CA ILE A 35 -5.45 -18.37 6.61
C ILE A 35 -4.60 -17.26 6.00
N HIS A 36 -3.65 -17.66 5.16
CA HIS A 36 -3.15 -16.78 4.11
C HIS A 36 -4.34 -16.48 3.18
N LEU A 37 -5.27 -15.62 3.63
CA LEU A 37 -6.50 -15.27 2.91
C LEU A 37 -6.16 -14.53 1.61
N ILE A 38 -5.01 -13.87 1.61
CA ILE A 38 -4.42 -13.25 0.44
C ILE A 38 -3.54 -14.28 -0.26
N SER A 39 -3.85 -14.55 -1.53
CA SER A 39 -3.03 -15.38 -2.41
C SER A 39 -1.59 -14.86 -2.41
N ARG A 40 -0.59 -15.76 -2.41
CA ARG A 40 0.83 -15.37 -2.55
C ARG A 40 1.12 -14.58 -3.83
N HIS A 41 0.20 -14.57 -4.78
CA HIS A 41 0.31 -13.91 -6.08
C HIS A 41 -0.51 -12.62 -6.14
N PHE A 42 -1.22 -12.27 -5.05
CA PHE A 42 -1.93 -11.02 -4.92
C PHE A 42 -1.04 -10.04 -4.16
N ASP A 43 -0.22 -9.31 -4.90
CA ASP A 43 0.63 -8.25 -4.36
C ASP A 43 0.40 -6.92 -5.11
N PRO A 44 -0.84 -6.40 -5.06
CA PRO A 44 -1.21 -5.15 -5.71
C PRO A 44 -0.39 -3.95 -5.23
N PHE A 45 0.27 -4.07 -4.08
CA PHE A 45 1.19 -3.06 -3.60
C PHE A 45 2.50 -3.07 -4.40
N ASN A 46 3.14 -4.24 -4.59
CA ASN A 46 4.32 -4.32 -5.44
C ASN A 46 3.99 -3.95 -6.90
N ASP A 47 2.83 -4.36 -7.42
CA ASP A 47 2.36 -3.94 -8.75
C ASP A 47 2.26 -2.41 -8.87
N LEU A 48 1.78 -1.74 -7.81
CA LEU A 48 1.71 -0.28 -7.73
C LEU A 48 3.11 0.34 -7.73
N MET A 49 4.04 -0.19 -6.94
CA MET A 49 5.42 0.32 -6.89
C MET A 49 6.14 0.18 -8.23
N GLU A 50 5.96 -0.96 -8.91
CA GLU A 50 6.48 -1.17 -10.26
C GLU A 50 5.87 -0.19 -11.27
N ALA A 51 4.56 0.03 -11.22
CA ALA A 51 3.87 1.00 -12.08
C ALA A 51 4.33 2.45 -11.83
N LEU A 52 4.72 2.76 -10.60
CA LEU A 52 5.31 4.05 -10.21
C LEU A 52 6.81 4.16 -10.50
N GLN A 53 7.43 3.09 -11.04
CA GLN A 53 8.86 3.02 -11.31
C GLN A 53 9.71 3.30 -10.08
N VAL A 54 9.20 2.90 -8.91
CA VAL A 54 9.93 3.01 -7.65
C VAL A 54 11.11 2.02 -7.67
N PRO A 55 12.33 2.46 -7.36
CA PRO A 55 13.48 1.57 -7.26
C PRO A 55 13.24 0.48 -6.22
N LYS A 56 13.59 -0.77 -6.52
CA LYS A 56 13.34 -1.92 -5.63
C LYS A 56 14.01 -1.77 -4.26
N GLU A 57 15.10 -1.01 -4.19
CA GLU A 57 15.81 -0.70 -2.94
C GLU A 57 14.93 0.09 -1.96
N LYS A 58 13.93 0.82 -2.47
CA LYS A 58 12.97 1.57 -1.67
C LYS A 58 11.75 0.75 -1.26
N ASN A 59 11.54 -0.47 -1.78
CA ASN A 59 10.32 -1.25 -1.50
C ASN A 59 10.08 -1.45 0.00
N THR A 60 11.13 -1.69 0.80
CA THR A 60 11.02 -1.82 2.26
C THR A 60 10.43 -0.56 2.89
N TYR A 61 10.88 0.62 2.46
CA TYR A 61 10.39 1.90 2.97
C TYR A 61 8.90 2.11 2.63
N PHE A 62 8.50 1.82 1.39
CA PHE A 62 7.09 1.99 1.02
C PHE A 62 6.18 0.93 1.66
N LEU A 63 6.68 -0.27 1.95
CA LEU A 63 5.96 -1.27 2.75
C LEU A 63 5.73 -0.77 4.18
N GLU A 64 6.72 -0.12 4.78
CA GLU A 64 6.57 0.51 6.10
C GLU A 64 5.51 1.61 6.07
N LEU A 65 5.54 2.50 5.06
CA LEU A 65 4.49 3.51 4.88
C LEU A 65 3.09 2.87 4.78
N MET A 66 2.95 1.80 4.00
CA MET A 66 1.68 1.08 3.92
C MET A 66 1.22 0.49 5.24
N LYS A 67 2.16 -0.05 6.03
CA LYS A 67 1.85 -0.58 7.34
C LYS A 67 1.31 0.51 8.26
N LEU A 68 1.98 1.67 8.32
CA LEU A 68 1.53 2.83 9.09
C LEU A 68 0.13 3.30 8.65
N TYR A 69 -0.15 3.25 7.35
CA TYR A 69 -1.47 3.60 6.82
C TYR A 69 -2.57 2.62 7.22
N ILE A 70 -2.29 1.32 7.20
CA ILE A 70 -3.22 0.26 7.59
C ILE A 70 -3.49 0.32 9.11
N GLU A 71 -2.47 0.64 9.90
CA GLU A 71 -2.55 0.75 11.36
C GLU A 71 -3.13 2.10 11.84
N ASP A 72 -3.65 2.93 10.93
CA ASP A 72 -4.20 4.28 11.21
C ASP A 72 -3.18 5.25 11.84
N GLU A 73 -1.88 4.96 11.76
CA GLU A 73 -0.79 5.81 12.26
C GLU A 73 -0.44 6.96 11.29
N MET A 74 -0.79 6.81 10.01
CA MET A 74 -0.68 7.85 8.99
C MET A 74 -1.96 7.96 8.16
N THR A 75 -2.29 9.17 7.73
CA THR A 75 -3.40 9.44 6.81
C THR A 75 -2.99 9.20 5.36
N LEU A 76 -3.98 8.98 4.48
CA LEU A 76 -3.72 8.78 3.05
C LEU A 76 -3.01 9.97 2.41
N ASP A 77 -3.32 11.20 2.84
CA ASP A 77 -2.68 12.41 2.33
C ASP A 77 -1.20 12.49 2.72
N GLU A 78 -0.85 12.10 3.96
CA GLU A 78 0.55 12.02 4.42
C GLU A 78 1.34 10.94 3.67
N ILE A 79 0.73 9.78 3.43
CA ILE A 79 1.34 8.70 2.64
C ILE A 79 1.58 9.17 1.20
N MET A 80 0.60 9.82 0.58
CA MET A 80 0.73 10.36 -0.77
C MET A 80 1.87 11.39 -0.85
N LEU A 81 1.99 12.24 0.16
CA LEU A 81 3.06 13.24 0.23
C LEU A 81 4.44 12.56 0.28
N GLU A 82 4.61 11.51 1.08
CA GLU A 82 5.90 10.79 1.12
C GLU A 82 6.21 10.02 -0.16
N ILE A 83 5.20 9.40 -0.78
CA ILE A 83 5.36 8.76 -2.08
C ILE A 83 5.84 9.78 -3.12
N GLU A 84 5.24 10.98 -3.12
CA GLU A 84 5.63 12.04 -4.05
C GLU A 84 7.05 12.54 -3.83
N GLN A 85 7.48 12.69 -2.57
CA GLN A 85 8.86 13.08 -2.26
C GLN A 85 9.84 12.03 -2.78
N GLN A 86 9.56 10.75 -2.57
CA GLN A 86 10.47 9.68 -2.97
C GLN A 86 10.52 9.46 -4.49
N VAL A 87 9.38 9.55 -5.18
CA VAL A 87 9.31 9.48 -6.65
C VAL A 87 9.91 10.75 -7.26
N GLY A 88 9.71 11.91 -6.65
CA GLY A 88 10.28 13.19 -7.09
C GLY A 88 11.81 13.28 -6.93
N ASN A 89 12.35 12.69 -5.87
CA ASN A 89 13.79 12.63 -5.59
C ASN A 89 14.54 11.50 -6.33
N SER A 90 13.85 10.75 -7.20
CA SER A 90 14.45 9.66 -8.00
C SER A 90 14.77 10.08 -9.44
N ASN A 91 14.68 11.39 -9.74
CA ASN A 91 15.16 12.06 -10.95
C ASN A 91 16.34 12.99 -10.60
#